data_AF-A0A954UTH0-F1
#
_entry.id   AF-A0A954UTH0-F1
#
_cell.length_a   1.000
_cell.length_b   1.000
_cell.length_c   1.000
_cell.angle_alpha   90.00
_cell.angle_beta   90.00
_cell.angle_gamma   90.00
#
_symmetry.space_group_name_H-M   'P 1'
#
loop_
_entity.id
_entity.type
_entity.pdbx_description
1 polymer ?
#
loop_
_entity_poly.entity_id
_entity_poly.type
_entity_poly.pdbx_seq_one_letter_code
_entity_poly.pdbx_strand_id
1 'polypeptide(L)'
;MGGLLETLLADESYRPSEPRSLAETGLSQAMLEQLILKYLLAVGARSGRDIADKICLPYGLIEDTFQSLRQRQLLIHSGAAQLNDYTYGLTDQGMMQARRALDLNSYVGPAPVPLVDYVLSVEAQTVRAEAVKRYNLEKAFEGISVERTMFEILGPAINSGAGLFMYGEPGNGKTTLAKRITRCFGQEIWIPYV
;
A
#
# COMPACT_ATOMS: atom_id res chain seq x y z
N MET A 1 20.73 8.89 19.40
CA MET A 1 21.56 7.73 19.03
C MET A 1 20.92 6.47 19.59
N GLY A 2 19.75 6.08 19.07
CA GLY A 2 18.95 4.95 19.61
C GLY A 2 18.27 4.13 18.51
N GLY A 3 17.79 4.76 17.44
CA GLY A 3 17.04 4.05 16.39
C GLY A 3 17.83 2.98 15.63
N LEU A 4 19.08 3.26 15.22
CA LEU A 4 19.82 2.38 14.32
C LEU A 4 20.20 1.02 14.94
N LEU A 5 20.42 0.98 16.26
CA LEU A 5 20.70 -0.26 16.99
C LEU A 5 19.42 -1.04 17.33
N GLU A 6 18.29 -0.37 17.55
CA GLU A 6 16.98 -1.03 17.71
C GLU A 6 16.52 -1.68 16.40
N THR A 7 16.65 -0.99 15.26
CA THR A 7 16.35 -1.51 13.91
C THR A 7 17.23 -2.71 13.53
N LEU A 8 18.47 -2.77 14.02
CA LEU A 8 19.39 -3.89 13.77
C LEU A 8 19.16 -5.09 14.71
N LEU A 9 18.51 -4.88 15.86
CA LEU A 9 18.24 -5.91 16.87
C LEU A 9 16.84 -6.51 16.76
N ALA A 10 15.91 -5.80 16.13
CA ALA A 10 14.61 -6.33 15.81
C ALA A 10 14.69 -7.15 14.51
N ASP A 11 13.98 -8.28 14.52
CA ASP A 11 13.75 -9.19 13.40
C ASP A 11 12.86 -8.48 12.34
N GLU A 12 13.28 -7.28 11.89
CA GLU A 12 12.40 -6.28 11.27
C GLU A 12 12.10 -6.64 9.81
N SER A 13 10.96 -7.32 9.65
CA SER A 13 10.09 -7.13 8.50
C SER A 13 9.94 -5.63 8.23
N TYR A 14 10.36 -5.20 7.03
CA TYR A 14 10.19 -3.83 6.51
C TYR A 14 8.80 -3.27 6.87
N ARG A 15 8.74 -2.00 7.30
CA ARG A 15 7.49 -1.26 7.51
C ARG A 15 7.61 0.15 6.90
N PRO A 16 6.64 0.60 6.09
CA PRO A 16 6.66 1.96 5.57
C PRO A 16 6.46 2.97 6.70
N SER A 17 7.22 4.08 6.65
CA SER A 17 7.06 5.20 7.57
C SER A 17 6.02 6.19 7.05
N GLU A 18 5.20 6.72 7.95
CA GLU A 18 4.26 7.81 7.63
C GLU A 18 5.03 9.09 7.23
N PRO A 19 4.63 9.77 6.14
CA PRO A 19 5.27 11.00 5.69
C PRO A 19 5.03 12.13 6.68
N ARG A 20 6.02 13.01 6.84
CA ARG A 20 5.98 14.17 7.74
C ARG A 20 5.80 15.49 7.00
N SER A 21 5.88 15.46 5.67
CA SER A 21 5.66 16.61 4.81
C SER A 21 5.13 16.18 3.44
N LEU A 22 4.46 17.09 2.73
CA LEU A 22 4.07 16.84 1.34
C LEU A 22 5.29 16.57 0.43
N ALA A 23 6.46 17.12 0.73
CA ALA A 23 7.67 16.88 -0.05
C ALA A 23 8.15 15.41 0.07
N GLU A 24 8.03 14.81 1.25
CA GLU A 24 8.41 13.41 1.51
C GLU A 24 7.53 12.41 0.73
N THR A 25 6.32 12.81 0.35
CA THR A 25 5.43 11.97 -0.47
C THR A 25 5.95 11.71 -1.88
N GLY A 26 6.87 12.57 -2.37
CA GLY A 26 7.32 12.57 -3.76
C GLY A 26 6.23 12.99 -4.77
N LEU A 27 5.05 13.42 -4.28
CA LEU A 27 3.93 13.82 -5.13
C LEU A 27 3.92 15.31 -5.41
N SER A 28 3.52 15.65 -6.65
CA SER A 28 3.25 17.04 -7.00
C SER A 28 1.96 17.53 -6.34
N GLN A 29 1.94 18.81 -5.95
CA GLN A 29 0.74 19.46 -5.42
C GLN A 29 -0.45 19.32 -6.39
N ALA A 30 -0.22 19.44 -7.70
CA ALA A 30 -1.27 19.29 -8.70
C ALA A 30 -1.92 17.90 -8.68
N MET A 31 -1.16 16.83 -8.43
CA MET A 31 -1.70 15.48 -8.32
C MET A 31 -2.60 15.33 -7.09
N LEU A 32 -2.18 15.87 -5.94
CA LEU A 32 -2.97 15.85 -4.70
C LEU A 32 -4.29 16.62 -4.87
N GLU A 33 -4.22 17.81 -5.46
CA GLU A 33 -5.40 18.61 -5.80
C GLU A 33 -6.36 17.84 -6.71
N GLN A 34 -5.84 17.18 -7.75
CA GLN A 34 -6.65 16.36 -8.64
C GLN A 34 -7.28 15.17 -7.91
N LEU A 35 -6.58 14.50 -7.01
CA LEU A 35 -7.15 13.39 -6.22
C LEU A 35 -8.33 13.87 -5.37
N ILE A 36 -8.16 14.99 -4.65
CA ILE A 36 -9.22 15.60 -3.82
C ILE A 36 -10.43 15.98 -4.67
N LEU A 37 -10.21 16.70 -5.77
CA LEU A 37 -11.29 17.17 -6.65
C LEU A 37 -12.04 16.00 -7.29
N LYS A 38 -11.33 14.98 -7.79
CA LYS A 38 -11.95 13.78 -8.38
C LYS A 38 -12.72 12.96 -7.36
N TYR A 39 -12.21 12.83 -6.14
CA TYR A 39 -12.93 12.14 -5.07
C TYR A 39 -14.25 12.84 -4.74
N LEU A 40 -14.21 14.15 -4.49
CA LEU A 40 -15.40 14.94 -4.19
C LEU A 40 -16.42 14.96 -5.35
N LEU A 41 -15.97 14.88 -6.59
CA LEU A 41 -16.86 14.76 -7.74
C LEU A 41 -17.63 13.43 -7.72
N ALA A 42 -16.96 12.35 -7.28
CA ALA A 42 -17.56 11.01 -7.23
C ALA A 42 -18.53 10.84 -6.05
N VAL A 43 -18.22 11.39 -4.87
CA VAL A 43 -18.99 11.12 -3.64
C VAL A 43 -19.78 12.31 -3.10
N GLY A 44 -19.63 13.49 -3.69
CA GLY A 44 -20.18 14.73 -3.18
C GLY A 44 -19.38 15.29 -1.99
N ALA A 45 -19.99 16.22 -1.26
CA ALA A 45 -19.31 16.92 -0.18
C ALA A 45 -18.95 15.99 1.00
N ARG A 46 -17.75 16.14 1.54
CA ARG A 46 -17.20 15.31 2.62
C ARG A 46 -16.36 16.13 3.59
N SER A 47 -16.19 15.64 4.81
CA SER A 47 -15.28 16.30 5.76
C SER A 47 -13.84 16.23 5.26
N GLY A 48 -13.00 17.18 5.65
CA GLY A 48 -11.59 17.16 5.25
C GLY A 48 -10.88 15.92 5.76
N ARG A 49 -11.25 15.40 6.93
CA ARG A 49 -10.77 14.10 7.46
C ARG A 49 -11.22 12.92 6.62
N ASP A 50 -12.48 12.86 6.19
CA ASP A 50 -12.94 11.78 5.29
C ASP A 50 -12.14 11.78 3.97
N ILE A 51 -11.81 12.97 3.46
CA ILE A 51 -10.99 13.12 2.26
C ILE A 51 -9.56 12.64 2.53
N ALA A 52 -8.97 13.03 3.67
CA ALA A 52 -7.64 12.63 4.10
C ALA A 52 -7.52 11.11 4.21
N ASP A 53 -8.47 10.47 4.90
CA ASP A 53 -8.55 9.02 5.06
C ASP A 53 -8.67 8.33 3.70
N LYS A 54 -9.47 8.89 2.79
CA LYS A 54 -9.68 8.30 1.45
C LYS A 54 -8.40 8.32 0.60
N ILE A 55 -7.64 9.40 0.66
CA ILE A 55 -6.37 9.53 -0.07
C ILE A 55 -5.19 9.02 0.76
N CYS A 56 -5.45 8.48 1.95
CA CYS A 56 -4.49 7.92 2.89
C CYS A 56 -3.41 8.87 3.39
N LEU A 57 -3.64 10.18 3.33
CA LEU A 57 -2.71 11.18 3.84
C LEU A 57 -3.12 11.70 5.22
N PRO A 58 -2.16 12.04 6.09
CA PRO A 58 -2.47 12.71 7.34
C PRO A 58 -3.17 14.05 7.06
N TYR A 59 -4.29 14.30 7.74
CA TYR A 59 -5.09 15.53 7.55
C TYR A 59 -4.23 16.79 7.57
N GLY A 60 -3.33 16.91 8.55
CA GLY A 60 -2.45 18.07 8.72
C GLY A 60 -1.54 18.37 7.53
N LEU A 61 -1.21 17.36 6.71
CA LEU A 61 -0.41 17.58 5.50
C LEU A 61 -1.21 18.18 4.35
N ILE A 62 -2.52 18.00 4.32
CA ILE A 62 -3.38 18.44 3.22
C ILE A 62 -4.23 19.68 3.54
N GLU A 63 -4.16 20.19 4.77
CA GLU A 63 -4.86 21.42 5.19
C GLU A 63 -4.55 22.60 4.27
N ASP A 64 -3.28 22.85 3.96
CA ASP A 64 -2.85 23.91 3.05
C ASP A 64 -3.38 23.70 1.62
N THR A 65 -3.54 22.44 1.21
CA THR A 65 -4.12 22.10 -0.10
C THR A 65 -5.60 22.50 -0.14
N PHE A 66 -6.36 22.22 0.93
CA PHE A 66 -7.75 22.68 1.03
C PHE A 66 -7.85 24.21 1.02
N GLN A 67 -6.98 24.90 1.74
CA GLN A 67 -6.95 26.37 1.75
C GLN A 67 -6.66 26.94 0.35
N SER A 68 -5.66 26.41 -0.34
CA SER A 68 -5.29 26.80 -1.70
C SER A 68 -6.43 26.55 -2.71
N LEU A 69 -7.10 25.40 -2.64
CA LEU A 69 -8.24 25.08 -3.50
C LEU A 69 -9.44 26.00 -3.24
N ARG A 70 -9.68 26.38 -1.99
CA ARG A 70 -10.71 27.36 -1.62
C ARG A 70 -10.39 28.77 -2.11
N GLN A 71 -9.14 29.21 -1.94
CA GLN A 71 -8.71 30.54 -2.39
C GLN A 71 -8.90 30.69 -3.91
N ARG A 72 -8.69 29.61 -4.68
CA ARG A 72 -8.96 29.53 -6.12
C ARG A 72 -10.41 29.20 -6.48
N GLN A 73 -11.32 29.23 -5.51
CA GLN A 73 -12.76 29.00 -5.70
C GLN A 73 -13.12 27.63 -6.32
N LEU A 74 -12.28 26.61 -6.10
CA LEU A 74 -12.56 25.23 -6.54
C LEU A 74 -13.33 24.45 -5.47
N LEU A 75 -13.14 24.80 -4.21
CA LEU A 75 -13.85 24.24 -3.06
C LEU A 75 -14.64 25.31 -2.29
N ILE A 76 -15.72 24.88 -1.65
CA ILE A 76 -16.53 25.66 -0.71
C ILE A 76 -16.74 24.88 0.58
N HIS A 77 -17.05 25.58 1.67
CA HIS A 77 -17.46 24.93 2.91
C HIS A 77 -18.98 24.78 2.82
N SER A 78 -19.45 23.55 2.78
CA SER A 78 -20.87 23.21 2.77
C SER A 78 -21.42 23.07 4.20
N GLY A 79 -20.56 23.07 5.22
CA GLY A 79 -20.94 23.02 6.63
C GLY A 79 -19.73 22.90 7.55
N ALA A 80 -19.98 22.96 8.86
CA ALA A 80 -18.98 22.61 9.87
C ALA A 80 -18.99 21.08 10.09
N ALA A 81 -17.82 20.50 10.33
CA ALA A 81 -17.64 19.12 10.75
C ALA A 81 -17.10 19.07 12.19
N GLN A 82 -16.90 17.87 12.73
CA GLN A 82 -16.39 17.70 14.09
C GLN A 82 -14.91 18.11 14.18
N LEU A 83 -14.43 18.38 15.41
CA LEU A 83 -13.00 18.57 15.69
C LEU A 83 -12.34 19.70 14.87
N ASN A 84 -13.03 20.83 14.73
CA ASN A 84 -12.62 22.01 13.97
C ASN A 84 -12.35 21.76 12.46
N ASP A 85 -12.94 20.71 11.89
CA ASP A 85 -12.91 20.45 10.46
C ASP A 85 -14.14 21.06 9.75
N TYR A 86 -14.11 21.07 8.42
CA TYR A 86 -15.20 21.53 7.57
C TYR A 86 -15.62 20.45 6.57
N THR A 87 -16.87 20.55 6.13
CA THR A 87 -17.33 19.76 4.98
C THR A 87 -17.01 20.54 3.70
N TYR A 88 -16.20 19.96 2.83
CA TYR A 88 -15.77 20.53 1.56
C TYR A 88 -16.65 20.01 0.42
N GLY A 89 -17.18 20.93 -0.38
CA GLY A 89 -17.90 20.64 -1.62
C GLY A 89 -17.24 21.31 -2.82
N LEU A 90 -17.46 20.77 -4.02
CA LEU A 90 -17.01 21.38 -5.26
C LEU A 90 -17.90 22.57 -5.63
N THR A 91 -17.29 23.63 -6.15
CA THR A 91 -17.98 24.65 -6.94
C THR A 91 -18.20 24.15 -8.37
N ASP A 92 -18.95 24.90 -9.19
CA ASP A 92 -19.06 24.61 -10.63
C ASP A 92 -17.69 24.58 -11.32
N GLN A 93 -16.78 25.49 -10.96
CA GLN A 93 -15.40 25.48 -11.45
C GLN A 93 -14.62 24.26 -10.96
N GLY A 94 -14.79 23.89 -9.69
CA GLY A 94 -14.23 22.66 -9.12
C GLY A 94 -14.71 21.41 -9.86
N MET A 95 -16.01 21.32 -10.16
CA MET A 95 -16.59 20.21 -10.93
C MET A 95 -16.02 20.14 -12.35
N MET A 96 -15.86 21.27 -13.04
CA MET A 96 -15.23 21.29 -14.37
C MET A 96 -13.78 20.83 -14.34
N GLN A 97 -12.99 21.30 -13.36
CA GLN A 97 -11.59 20.88 -13.17
C GLN A 97 -11.49 19.39 -12.83
N ALA A 98 -12.35 18.89 -11.94
CA ALA A 98 -12.41 17.47 -11.57
C ALA A 98 -12.72 16.58 -12.79
N ARG A 99 -13.67 16.99 -13.65
CA ARG A 99 -14.01 16.25 -14.88
C ARG A 99 -12.82 16.21 -15.85
N ARG A 100 -12.16 17.35 -16.08
CA ARG A 100 -10.94 17.40 -16.92
C ARG A 100 -9.83 16.51 -16.37
N ALA A 101 -9.66 16.48 -15.04
CA ALA A 101 -8.69 15.61 -14.40
C ALA A 101 -9.02 14.12 -14.58
N LEU A 102 -10.31 13.75 -14.54
CA LEU A 102 -10.76 12.38 -14.85
C LEU A 102 -10.51 11.99 -16.30
N ASP A 103 -10.73 12.91 -17.25
CA ASP A 103 -10.49 12.67 -18.67
C ASP A 103 -9.00 12.36 -18.95
N LEU A 104 -8.08 12.96 -18.19
CA LEU A 104 -6.65 12.70 -18.27
C LEU A 104 -6.22 11.45 -17.50
N ASN A 105 -6.79 11.24 -16.31
CA ASN A 105 -6.48 10.12 -15.44
C ASN A 105 -7.67 9.75 -14.55
N SER A 106 -8.23 8.57 -14.77
CA SER A 106 -9.39 8.03 -14.05
C SER A 106 -9.08 7.52 -12.64
N TYR A 107 -7.81 7.47 -12.22
CA TYR A 107 -7.43 6.97 -10.90
C TYR A 107 -8.03 7.82 -9.77
N VAL A 108 -8.78 7.18 -8.88
CA VAL A 108 -9.34 7.78 -7.65
C VAL A 108 -9.13 6.79 -6.51
N GLY A 109 -8.29 7.14 -5.55
CA GLY A 109 -7.88 6.23 -4.48
C GLY A 109 -6.85 6.87 -3.54
N PRO A 110 -6.14 6.04 -2.77
CA PRO A 110 -4.98 6.45 -1.98
C PRO A 110 -3.98 7.26 -2.81
N ALA A 111 -3.25 8.16 -2.20
CA ALA A 111 -2.19 8.88 -2.90
C ALA A 111 -1.10 7.87 -3.32
N PRO A 112 -0.72 7.83 -4.61
CA PRO A 112 0.22 6.83 -5.10
C PRO A 112 1.64 7.18 -4.64
N VAL A 113 2.51 6.18 -4.48
CA VAL A 113 3.94 6.43 -4.25
C VAL A 113 4.71 6.51 -5.58
N PRO A 114 5.85 7.23 -5.63
CA PRO A 114 6.76 7.14 -6.75
C PRO A 114 7.17 5.69 -7.06
N LEU A 115 7.33 5.37 -8.34
CA LEU A 115 7.66 4.00 -8.76
C LEU A 115 8.97 3.49 -8.13
N VAL A 116 9.95 4.37 -7.97
CA VAL A 116 11.23 4.01 -7.34
C VAL A 116 11.02 3.58 -5.89
N ASP A 117 10.22 4.31 -5.12
CA ASP A 117 9.93 3.99 -3.72
C ASP A 117 9.09 2.70 -3.61
N TYR A 118 8.17 2.48 -4.56
CA TYR A 118 7.45 1.21 -4.68
C TYR A 118 8.42 0.03 -4.89
N VAL A 119 9.34 0.14 -5.84
CA VAL A 119 10.32 -0.93 -6.12
C VAL A 119 11.19 -1.19 -4.90
N LEU A 120 11.72 -0.14 -4.27
CA LEU A 120 12.54 -0.26 -3.06
C LEU A 120 11.77 -0.93 -1.91
N SER A 121 10.48 -0.61 -1.74
CA SER A 121 9.63 -1.23 -0.71
C SER A 121 9.42 -2.73 -0.93
N VAL A 122 9.28 -3.15 -2.20
CA VAL A 122 9.06 -4.55 -2.56
C VAL A 122 10.37 -5.33 -2.43
N GLU A 123 11.50 -4.73 -2.82
CA GLU A 123 12.83 -5.32 -2.66
C GLU A 123 13.19 -5.51 -1.18
N ALA A 124 12.85 -4.55 -0.31
CA ALA A 124 13.08 -4.64 1.13
C ALA A 124 12.28 -5.78 1.81
N GLN A 125 11.25 -6.30 1.13
CA GLN A 125 10.38 -7.40 1.61
C GLN A 125 10.65 -8.72 0.87
N THR A 126 11.78 -8.82 0.18
CA THR A 126 12.07 -10.00 -0.65
C THR A 126 12.30 -11.26 0.19
N VAL A 127 11.57 -12.34 -0.16
CA VAL A 127 11.80 -13.69 0.39
C VAL A 127 13.18 -14.25 0.07
N ARG A 128 13.92 -13.67 -0.89
CA ARG A 128 15.29 -14.07 -1.22
C ARG A 128 16.29 -13.85 -0.08
N ALA A 129 15.96 -12.94 0.84
CA ALA A 129 16.79 -12.67 2.01
C ALA A 129 16.48 -13.63 3.18
N GLU A 130 15.39 -14.41 3.12
CA GLU A 130 14.99 -15.33 4.19
C GLU A 130 15.57 -16.73 3.97
N ALA A 131 16.40 -17.19 4.91
CA ALA A 131 16.88 -18.57 4.92
C ALA A 131 15.86 -19.51 5.56
N VAL A 132 15.05 -20.18 4.72
CA VAL A 132 14.09 -21.18 5.17
C VAL A 132 14.83 -22.43 5.65
N LYS A 133 14.74 -22.67 6.97
CA LYS A 133 15.33 -23.85 7.61
C LYS A 133 14.42 -25.07 7.45
N ARG A 134 15.01 -26.27 7.57
CA ARG A 134 14.29 -27.56 7.48
C ARG A 134 13.07 -27.63 8.42
N TYR A 135 13.22 -27.16 9.65
CA TYR A 135 12.13 -27.10 10.63
C TYR A 135 10.95 -26.24 10.17
N ASN A 136 11.21 -25.14 9.45
CA ASN A 136 10.14 -24.26 8.94
C ASN A 136 9.31 -24.99 7.88
N LEU A 137 9.96 -25.78 7.02
CA LEU A 137 9.28 -26.64 6.04
C LEU A 137 8.44 -27.72 6.73
N GLU A 138 9.02 -28.44 7.69
CA GLU A 138 8.29 -29.50 8.41
C GLU A 138 7.06 -28.95 9.13
N LYS A 139 7.19 -27.80 9.78
CA LYS A 139 6.07 -27.08 10.41
C LYS A 139 5.03 -26.61 9.39
N ALA A 140 5.47 -26.05 8.27
CA ALA A 140 4.55 -25.56 7.24
C ALA A 140 3.68 -26.68 6.66
N PHE A 141 4.25 -27.87 6.50
CA PHE A 141 3.61 -29.06 5.94
C PHE A 141 2.91 -29.95 6.98
N GLU A 142 2.86 -29.55 8.25
CA GLU A 142 2.18 -30.30 9.31
C GLU A 142 0.70 -30.56 8.95
N GLY A 143 0.27 -31.82 9.10
CA GLY A 143 -1.07 -32.28 8.76
C GLY A 143 -1.27 -32.67 7.29
N ILE A 144 -0.20 -32.76 6.50
CA ILE A 144 -0.23 -33.29 5.12
C ILE A 144 0.81 -34.41 5.00
N SER A 145 0.42 -35.54 4.40
CA SER A 145 1.36 -36.59 4.04
C SER A 145 2.17 -36.17 2.83
N VAL A 146 3.47 -35.93 3.01
CA VAL A 146 4.40 -35.56 1.94
C VAL A 146 5.63 -36.47 2.04
N GLU A 147 6.11 -36.99 0.91
CA GLU A 147 7.32 -37.83 0.89
C GLU A 147 8.56 -37.05 1.33
N ARG A 148 9.50 -37.72 2.00
CA ARG A 148 10.74 -37.08 2.49
C ARG A 148 11.58 -36.47 1.37
N THR A 149 11.62 -37.15 0.22
CA THR A 149 12.30 -36.75 -1.02
C THR A 149 11.78 -35.41 -1.56
N MET A 150 10.49 -35.12 -1.38
CA MET A 150 9.91 -33.85 -1.81
C MET A 150 10.52 -32.67 -1.04
N PHE A 151 10.84 -32.83 0.25
CA PHE A 151 11.49 -31.76 1.02
C PHE A 151 12.94 -31.52 0.57
N GLU A 152 13.62 -32.54 0.03
CA GLU A 152 14.97 -32.40 -0.53
C GLU A 152 14.96 -31.58 -1.83
N ILE A 153 13.88 -31.66 -2.60
CA ILE A 153 13.66 -30.86 -3.82
C ILE A 153 13.17 -29.46 -3.48
N LEU A 154 12.19 -29.34 -2.58
CA LEU A 154 11.56 -28.07 -2.22
C LEU A 154 12.50 -27.15 -1.44
N GLY A 155 13.34 -27.69 -0.54
CA GLY A 155 14.23 -26.86 0.29
C GLY A 155 15.15 -25.94 -0.52
N PRO A 156 15.94 -26.44 -1.48
CA PRO A 156 16.76 -25.62 -2.36
C PRO A 156 15.93 -24.67 -3.25
N ALA A 157 14.80 -25.14 -3.79
CA ALA A 157 13.95 -24.33 -4.66
C ALA A 157 13.34 -23.13 -3.91
N ILE A 158 12.90 -23.33 -2.67
CA ILE A 158 12.34 -22.29 -1.80
C ILE A 158 13.43 -21.30 -1.39
N ASN A 159 14.60 -21.78 -0.95
CA ASN A 159 15.73 -20.91 -0.59
C ASN A 159 16.34 -20.15 -1.78
N SER A 160 16.15 -20.63 -3.01
CA SER A 160 16.61 -19.91 -4.20
C SER A 160 15.81 -18.62 -4.46
N GLY A 161 14.60 -18.49 -3.87
CA GLY A 161 13.67 -17.39 -4.14
C GLY A 161 13.34 -17.22 -5.63
N ALA A 162 13.47 -18.29 -6.42
CA ALA A 162 13.09 -18.37 -7.82
C ALA A 162 11.64 -18.85 -7.97
N GLY A 163 11.06 -18.67 -9.16
CA GLY A 163 9.73 -19.18 -9.46
C GLY A 163 9.70 -20.71 -9.42
N LEU A 164 8.72 -21.28 -8.72
CA LEU A 164 8.46 -22.72 -8.67
C LEU A 164 7.26 -23.08 -9.55
N PHE A 165 7.45 -24.03 -10.46
CA PHE A 165 6.36 -24.55 -11.29
C PHE A 165 5.94 -25.94 -10.81
N MET A 166 4.69 -26.09 -10.37
CA MET A 166 4.11 -27.37 -9.94
C MET A 166 3.15 -27.91 -11.00
N TYR A 167 3.47 -29.06 -11.59
CA TYR A 167 2.69 -29.68 -12.66
C TYR A 167 2.23 -31.11 -12.33
N GLY A 168 1.29 -31.64 -13.13
CA GLY A 168 0.76 -33.01 -13.01
C GLY A 168 -0.77 -33.06 -13.02
N GLU A 169 -1.35 -34.24 -12.87
CA GLU A 169 -2.80 -34.47 -12.96
C GLU A 169 -3.62 -33.70 -11.89
N PRO A 170 -4.87 -33.30 -12.18
CA PRO A 170 -5.77 -32.70 -11.19
C PRO A 170 -5.98 -33.63 -9.97
N GLY A 171 -6.13 -33.06 -8.77
CA GLY A 171 -6.39 -33.84 -7.55
C GLY A 171 -5.14 -34.20 -6.71
N ASN A 172 -3.93 -34.07 -7.25
CA ASN A 172 -2.68 -34.40 -6.53
C ASN A 172 -2.19 -33.32 -5.53
N GLY A 173 -3.09 -32.50 -4.98
CA GLY A 173 -2.75 -31.57 -3.90
C GLY A 173 -1.81 -30.41 -4.24
N LYS A 174 -1.55 -30.10 -5.52
CA LYS A 174 -0.69 -28.97 -5.95
C LYS A 174 -1.05 -27.64 -5.31
N THR A 175 -2.33 -27.29 -5.33
CA THR A 175 -2.83 -26.05 -4.69
C THR A 175 -2.61 -26.07 -3.18
N THR A 176 -2.75 -27.24 -2.55
CA THR A 176 -2.49 -27.41 -1.12
C THR A 176 -1.01 -27.23 -0.82
N LEU A 177 -0.13 -27.80 -1.65
CA LEU A 177 1.33 -27.65 -1.54
C LEU A 177 1.75 -26.18 -1.68
N ALA A 178 1.24 -25.47 -2.69
CA ALA A 178 1.50 -24.04 -2.90
C ALA A 178 1.14 -23.20 -1.66
N LYS A 179 -0.06 -23.38 -1.12
CA LYS A 179 -0.55 -22.65 0.06
C LYS A 179 0.21 -22.96 1.34
N ARG A 180 0.92 -24.10 1.38
CA ARG A 180 1.71 -24.52 2.53
C ARG A 180 3.12 -23.96 2.45
N ILE A 181 3.71 -23.92 1.25
CA ILE A 181 5.00 -23.27 1.00
C ILE A 181 4.98 -21.80 1.45
N THR A 182 3.89 -21.06 1.21
CA THR A 182 3.79 -19.66 1.66
C THR A 182 3.87 -19.51 3.18
N ARG A 183 3.55 -20.54 3.97
CA ARG A 183 3.69 -20.51 5.44
C ARG A 183 5.14 -20.62 5.91
N CYS A 184 6.06 -20.98 5.01
CA CYS A 184 7.49 -20.98 5.30
C CYS A 184 8.07 -19.55 5.34
N PHE A 185 7.35 -18.59 4.78
CA PHE A 185 7.71 -17.19 4.67
C PHE A 185 6.77 -16.32 5.52
N GLY A 186 7.10 -15.03 5.67
CA GLY A 186 6.19 -14.04 6.22
C GLY A 186 4.81 -14.07 5.54
N GLN A 187 3.75 -13.83 6.32
CA GLN A 187 2.36 -13.95 5.83
C GLN A 187 1.84 -12.70 5.11
N GLU A 188 2.56 -11.59 5.21
CA GLU A 188 2.08 -10.27 4.83
C GLU A 188 3.16 -9.54 4.03
N ILE A 189 2.72 -8.76 3.04
CA ILE A 189 3.55 -7.80 2.32
C ILE A 189 2.88 -6.43 2.38
N TRP A 190 3.64 -5.41 2.74
CA TRP A 190 3.24 -4.03 2.68
C TRP A 190 3.21 -3.57 1.24
N ILE A 191 2.04 -3.11 0.79
CA ILE A 191 1.88 -2.40 -0.48
C ILE A 191 1.87 -0.92 -0.15
N PRO A 192 2.89 -0.15 -0.53
CA PRO A 192 2.97 1.24 -0.13
C PRO A 192 1.91 2.08 -0.85
N TYR A 193 1.20 2.86 -0.06
CA TYR A 193 0.57 4.11 -0.46
C TYR A 193 1.22 5.20 0.40
N VAL A 194 1.11 6.46 -0.04
CA VAL A 194 1.63 7.59 0.72
C VAL A 194 0.89 7.71 2.05
#